data_AF-A0A2U1KN98-F1
#
_entry.id   AF-A0A2U1KN98-F1
#
_cell.length_a   1.000
_cell.length_b   1.000
_cell.length_c   1.000
_cell.angle_alpha   90.00
_cell.angle_beta   90.00
_cell.angle_gamma   90.00
#
_symmetry.space_group_name_H-M   'P 1'
#
loop_
_entity.id
_entity.type
_entity.pdbx_description
1 polymer ?
#
loop_
_entity_poly.entity_id
_entity_poly.type
_entity_poly.pdbx_seq_one_letter_code
_entity_poly.pdbx_strand_id
1 'polypeptide(L)'
;MKHEEENKAENSTPNPQQLDINAFLNLLKCDDIIRQEWDYFRYKFDKVVKWFYNHYLNKSLPGPIPPTINGTQVYLLDLYKLIEGLGGYLSVHFGQEFGTIGELIGLSKQDGDELKKCYIKYLDIFTSYYKTARGPNFPTKRVEVDKYITRKRRVVSVEAS
;
A
#
# COMPACT_ATOMS: atom_id res chain seq x y z
N MET A 1 -13.41 -49.12 14.75
CA MET A 1 -12.68 -48.17 15.63
C MET A 1 -11.76 -47.40 14.72
N LYS A 2 -12.17 -46.28 14.10
CA LYS A 2 -12.40 -44.94 14.67
C LYS A 2 -11.28 -44.53 15.63
N HIS A 3 -10.54 -43.51 15.21
CA HIS A 3 -9.81 -42.45 15.94
C HIS A 3 -8.61 -42.06 15.05
N GLU A 4 -8.37 -40.82 14.64
CA GLU A 4 -9.11 -39.56 14.71
C GLU A 4 -8.33 -38.61 13.80
N GLU A 5 -9.00 -37.96 12.85
CA GLU A 5 -8.44 -36.78 12.17
C GLU A 5 -8.40 -35.64 13.20
N GLU A 6 -7.23 -35.36 13.76
CA GLU A 6 -7.02 -34.12 14.53
C GLU A 6 -6.13 -33.15 13.76
N ASN A 7 -6.82 -32.34 12.95
CA ASN A 7 -6.63 -30.90 12.82
C ASN A 7 -5.31 -30.34 13.35
N LYS A 8 -4.28 -30.30 12.49
CA LYS A 8 -3.20 -29.33 12.63
C LYS A 8 -3.60 -27.99 11.99
N ALA A 9 -4.70 -27.42 12.48
CA ALA A 9 -4.94 -25.99 12.39
C ALA A 9 -4.03 -25.32 13.43
N GLU A 10 -2.72 -25.30 13.17
CA GLU A 10 -1.77 -24.53 13.96
C GLU A 10 -2.14 -23.05 13.81
N ASN A 11 -2.73 -22.54 14.89
CA ASN A 11 -2.98 -21.15 15.21
C ASN A 11 -1.88 -20.23 14.65
N SER A 12 -2.14 -19.70 13.45
CA SER A 12 -1.37 -18.62 12.87
C SER A 12 -1.89 -17.31 13.48
N THR A 13 -1.56 -17.08 14.75
CA THR A 13 -1.71 -15.74 15.32
C THR A 13 -0.85 -14.80 14.45
N PRO A 14 -1.44 -13.75 13.83
CA PRO A 14 -0.68 -12.88 12.96
C PRO A 14 0.44 -12.23 13.76
N ASN A 15 1.67 -12.24 13.23
CA ASN A 15 2.79 -11.47 13.77
C ASN A 15 2.31 -10.03 14.05
N PRO A 16 2.55 -9.44 15.25
CA PRO A 16 2.12 -8.08 15.58
C PRO A 16 2.47 -7.01 14.53
N GLN A 17 3.57 -7.21 13.78
CA GLN A 17 3.97 -6.32 12.67
C GLN A 17 3.08 -6.45 11.43
N GLN A 18 2.55 -7.65 11.17
CA GLN A 18 1.59 -7.94 10.09
C GLN A 18 0.24 -7.26 10.35
N LEU A 19 -0.16 -7.13 11.62
CA LEU A 19 -1.40 -6.47 12.04
C LEU A 19 -1.37 -4.96 11.71
N ASP A 20 -0.24 -4.28 11.90
CA ASP A 20 -0.06 -2.85 11.60
C ASP A 20 -0.10 -2.57 10.08
N ILE A 21 0.45 -3.47 9.27
CA ILE A 21 0.43 -3.34 7.81
C ILE A 21 -1.00 -3.49 7.28
N ASN A 22 -1.75 -4.49 7.74
CA ASN A 22 -3.13 -4.67 7.31
C ASN A 22 -4.03 -3.48 7.70
N ALA A 23 -3.83 -2.94 8.90
CA ALA A 23 -4.52 -1.73 9.37
C ALA A 23 -4.17 -0.50 8.51
N PHE A 24 -2.88 -0.29 8.23
CA PHE A 24 -2.43 0.79 7.35
C PHE A 24 -3.03 0.68 5.95
N LEU A 25 -3.02 -0.52 5.38
CA LEU A 25 -3.55 -0.72 4.04
C LEU A 25 -5.08 -0.63 4.00
N ASN A 26 -5.79 -0.88 5.11
CA ASN A 26 -7.21 -0.54 5.23
C ASN A 26 -7.42 0.98 5.27
N LEU A 27 -6.56 1.70 5.97
CA LEU A 27 -6.58 3.16 6.01
C LEU A 27 -6.32 3.76 4.62
N LEU A 28 -5.54 3.09 3.78
CA LEU A 28 -5.39 3.45 2.37
C LEU A 28 -6.70 3.39 1.58
N LYS A 29 -7.81 2.87 2.09
CA LYS A 29 -9.12 2.95 1.40
C LYS A 29 -9.89 4.22 1.72
N CYS A 30 -9.52 4.93 2.78
CA CYS A 30 -10.20 6.15 3.23
C CYS A 30 -9.56 7.37 2.58
N ASP A 31 -9.97 7.69 1.35
CA ASP A 31 -9.38 8.78 0.56
C ASP A 31 -9.41 10.14 1.30
N ASP A 32 -10.47 10.43 2.07
CA ASP A 32 -10.60 11.70 2.81
C ASP A 32 -9.49 11.89 3.85
N ILE A 33 -9.10 10.82 4.54
CA ILE A 33 -8.05 10.88 5.57
C ILE A 33 -6.67 11.00 4.92
N ILE A 34 -6.47 10.28 3.82
CA ILE A 34 -5.19 10.32 3.09
C ILE A 34 -4.98 11.72 2.52
N ARG A 35 -6.02 12.34 1.94
CA ARG A 35 -5.96 13.71 1.40
C ARG A 35 -5.53 14.76 2.42
N GLN A 36 -5.93 14.62 3.69
CA GLN A 36 -5.58 15.57 4.74
C GLN A 36 -4.10 15.46 5.17
N GLU A 37 -3.49 14.29 5.04
CA GLU A 37 -2.17 14.00 5.60
C GLU A 37 -1.27 13.30 4.56
N TRP A 38 -1.38 13.73 3.30
CA TRP A 38 -0.88 12.97 2.16
C TRP A 38 0.61 12.61 2.26
N ASP A 39 1.44 13.57 2.70
CA ASP A 39 2.89 13.35 2.87
C ASP A 39 3.23 12.35 3.99
N TYR A 40 2.46 12.36 5.09
CA TYR A 40 2.60 11.36 6.13
C TYR A 40 2.29 9.96 5.60
N PHE A 41 1.25 9.84 4.78
CA PHE A 41 0.89 8.58 4.15
C PHE A 41 1.93 8.13 3.11
N ARG A 42 2.49 9.05 2.31
CA ARG A 42 3.61 8.74 1.39
C ARG A 42 4.79 8.14 2.17
N TYR A 43 5.22 8.82 3.24
CA TYR A 43 6.29 8.34 4.10
C TYR A 43 6.00 6.96 4.71
N LYS A 44 4.79 6.76 5.26
CA LYS A 44 4.42 5.48 5.87
C LYS A 44 4.30 4.37 4.83
N PHE A 45 3.81 4.69 3.62
CA PHE A 45 3.71 3.75 2.50
C PHE A 45 5.10 3.26 2.08
N ASP A 46 6.06 4.16 1.92
CA ASP A 46 7.45 3.81 1.61
C ASP A 46 8.05 2.89 2.68
N LYS A 47 7.78 3.13 3.97
CA LYS A 47 8.24 2.25 5.06
C LYS A 47 7.65 0.84 4.95
N VAL A 48 6.36 0.73 4.61
CA VAL A 48 5.68 -0.56 4.45
C VAL A 48 6.23 -1.33 3.24
N VAL A 49 6.45 -0.66 2.11
CA VAL A 49 7.09 -1.28 0.94
C VAL A 49 8.51 -1.74 1.29
N LYS A 50 9.31 -0.89 1.95
CA LYS A 50 10.66 -1.28 2.42
C LYS A 50 10.65 -2.50 3.31
N TRP A 51 9.74 -2.55 4.28
CA TRP A 51 9.60 -3.71 5.16
C TRP A 51 9.19 -4.96 4.37
N PHE A 52 8.24 -4.84 3.43
CA PHE A 52 7.76 -5.97 2.64
C PHE A 52 8.88 -6.64 1.85
N TYR A 53 9.73 -5.87 1.17
CA TYR A 53 10.87 -6.45 0.46
C TYR A 53 11.87 -7.09 1.42
N ASN A 54 12.34 -6.33 2.41
CA ASN A 54 13.45 -6.75 3.25
C ASN A 54 13.09 -7.90 4.20
N HIS A 55 11.86 -7.94 4.72
CA HIS A 55 11.46 -8.89 5.75
C HIS A 55 10.49 -9.96 5.26
N TYR A 56 9.50 -9.59 4.45
CA TYR A 56 8.51 -10.56 3.97
C TYR A 56 9.05 -11.38 2.79
N LEU A 57 9.62 -10.71 1.77
CA LEU A 57 10.24 -11.40 0.63
C LEU A 57 11.67 -11.88 0.91
N ASN A 58 12.30 -11.38 1.98
CA ASN A 58 13.73 -11.55 2.25
C ASN A 58 14.60 -11.21 1.04
N LYS A 59 14.28 -10.09 0.37
CA LYS A 59 14.98 -9.58 -0.81
C LYS A 59 15.38 -8.13 -0.58
N SER A 60 16.51 -7.74 -1.17
CA SER A 60 16.87 -6.32 -1.25
C SER A 60 15.81 -5.55 -2.03
N LEU A 61 15.64 -4.29 -1.67
CA LEU A 61 14.87 -3.34 -2.47
C LEU A 61 15.37 -3.32 -3.93
N PRO A 62 14.46 -3.19 -4.90
CA PRO A 62 14.85 -3.23 -6.30
C PRO A 62 15.49 -1.90 -6.75
N GLY A 63 15.51 -0.88 -5.89
CA GLY A 63 16.18 0.41 -6.10
C GLY A 63 15.82 1.43 -5.01
N PRO A 64 16.13 2.73 -5.23
CA PRO A 64 15.82 3.79 -4.28
C PRO A 64 14.31 4.02 -4.13
N ILE A 65 13.91 4.47 -2.95
CA ILE A 65 12.51 4.84 -2.64
C ILE A 65 12.51 6.26 -2.04
N PRO A 66 11.79 7.22 -2.66
CA PRO A 66 11.03 7.04 -3.91
C PRO A 66 11.95 6.82 -5.12
N PRO A 67 11.51 6.05 -6.13
CA PRO A 67 12.24 5.94 -7.38
C PRO A 67 12.24 7.27 -8.14
N THR A 68 13.21 7.40 -9.05
CA THR A 68 13.35 8.58 -9.91
C THR A 68 13.30 8.14 -11.36
N ILE A 69 12.50 8.84 -12.18
CA ILE A 69 12.43 8.68 -13.63
C ILE A 69 12.73 10.05 -14.23
N ASN A 70 13.78 10.15 -15.05
CA ASN A 70 14.19 11.39 -15.71
C ASN A 70 14.34 12.61 -14.77
N GLY A 71 14.80 12.38 -13.53
CA GLY A 71 14.96 13.42 -12.51
C GLY A 71 13.69 13.71 -11.68
N THR A 72 12.53 13.22 -12.09
CA THR A 72 11.28 13.36 -11.34
C THR A 72 11.11 12.21 -10.33
N GLN A 73 10.80 12.54 -9.08
CA GLN A 73 10.49 11.55 -8.05
C GLN A 73 9.09 10.97 -8.27
N VAL A 74 9.00 9.64 -8.26
CA VAL A 74 7.73 8.91 -8.36
C VAL A 74 7.37 8.38 -6.98
N TYR A 75 6.48 9.09 -6.27
CA TYR A 75 5.98 8.63 -4.97
C TYR A 75 5.10 7.39 -5.15
N LEU A 76 5.46 6.30 -4.48
CA LEU A 76 4.82 5.00 -4.68
C LEU A 76 3.34 5.00 -4.27
N LEU A 77 2.96 5.76 -3.24
CA LEU A 77 1.57 5.93 -2.83
C LEU A 77 0.73 6.58 -3.93
N ASP A 78 1.24 7.64 -4.55
CA ASP A 78 0.53 8.40 -5.59
C ASP A 78 0.28 7.51 -6.81
N LEU A 79 1.35 6.83 -7.27
CA LEU A 79 1.27 5.90 -8.38
C LEU A 79 0.26 4.78 -8.09
N TYR A 80 0.29 4.21 -6.88
CA TYR A 80 -0.70 3.23 -6.43
C TYR A 80 -2.13 3.79 -6.48
N LYS A 81 -2.34 5.00 -5.94
CA LYS A 81 -3.66 5.64 -5.86
C LYS A 81 -4.26 5.99 -7.21
N LEU A 82 -3.45 6.53 -8.12
CA LEU A 82 -3.89 6.84 -9.48
C LEU A 82 -4.30 5.57 -10.22
N ILE A 83 -3.49 4.51 -10.15
CA ILE A 83 -3.78 3.24 -10.81
C ILE A 83 -5.03 2.57 -10.23
N GLU A 84 -5.16 2.50 -8.90
CA GLU A 84 -6.37 1.93 -8.28
C GLU A 84 -7.62 2.79 -8.56
N GLY A 85 -7.49 4.12 -8.62
CA GLY A 85 -8.56 5.03 -9.02
C GLY A 85 -9.05 4.82 -10.45
N LEU A 86 -8.20 4.30 -11.33
CA LEU A 86 -8.51 3.92 -12.71
C LEU A 86 -8.93 2.45 -12.86
N GLY A 87 -9.28 1.77 -11.76
CA GLY A 87 -9.74 0.38 -11.78
C GLY A 87 -8.60 -0.65 -11.74
N GLY A 88 -7.40 -0.25 -11.35
CA GLY A 88 -6.26 -1.12 -11.13
C GLY A 88 -5.37 -1.34 -12.36
N TYR A 89 -4.29 -2.09 -12.17
CA TYR A 89 -3.23 -2.27 -13.17
C TYR A 89 -3.73 -2.75 -14.53
N LEU A 90 -4.62 -3.74 -14.59
CA LEU A 90 -5.10 -4.28 -15.86
C LEU A 90 -5.89 -3.24 -16.66
N SER A 91 -6.75 -2.47 -16.00
CA SER A 91 -7.52 -1.39 -16.62
C SER A 91 -6.59 -0.33 -17.21
N VAL A 92 -5.58 0.11 -16.45
CA VAL A 92 -4.56 1.07 -16.92
C VAL A 92 -3.73 0.49 -18.06
N HIS A 93 -3.32 -0.78 -17.96
CA HIS A 93 -2.49 -1.42 -18.98
C HIS A 93 -3.21 -1.55 -20.32
N PHE A 94 -4.44 -2.06 -20.31
CA PHE A 94 -5.23 -2.23 -21.54
C PHE A 94 -5.78 -0.91 -22.07
N GLY A 95 -6.04 0.07 -21.19
CA GLY A 95 -6.40 1.43 -21.56
C GLY A 95 -5.24 2.28 -22.08
N GLN A 96 -3.99 1.79 -22.00
CA GLN A 96 -2.78 2.55 -22.37
C GLN A 96 -2.62 3.87 -21.59
N GLU A 97 -3.10 3.90 -20.34
CA GLU A 97 -3.22 5.13 -19.55
C GLU A 97 -1.93 5.54 -18.81
N PHE A 98 -0.86 4.74 -18.86
CA PHE A 98 0.39 5.04 -18.14
C PHE A 98 1.03 6.37 -18.55
N GLY A 99 0.92 6.78 -19.82
CA GLY A 99 1.40 8.08 -20.27
C GLY A 99 0.62 9.23 -19.61
N THR A 100 -0.71 9.13 -19.58
CA THR A 100 -1.60 10.11 -18.91
C THR A 100 -1.29 10.19 -17.41
N ILE A 101 -1.10 9.04 -16.75
CA ILE A 101 -0.70 9.00 -15.33
C ILE A 101 0.66 9.66 -15.13
N GLY A 102 1.62 9.44 -16.05
CA GLY A 102 2.92 10.09 -16.05
C GLY A 102 2.82 11.61 -16.03
N GLU A 103 2.01 12.18 -16.93
CA GLU A 103 1.77 13.63 -16.97
C GLU A 103 1.20 14.17 -15.66
N LEU A 104 0.27 13.44 -15.03
CA LEU A 104 -0.32 13.83 -13.73
C LEU A 104 0.70 13.87 -12.58
N ILE A 105 1.79 13.11 -12.67
CA ILE A 105 2.85 13.07 -11.65
C ILE A 105 4.10 13.86 -12.06
N GLY A 106 4.03 14.64 -13.15
CA GLY A 106 5.11 15.52 -13.60
C GLY A 106 6.16 14.85 -14.49
N LEU A 107 5.84 13.71 -15.11
CA LEU A 107 6.65 13.09 -16.17
C LEU A 107 6.16 13.50 -17.56
N SER A 108 6.95 13.21 -18.58
CA SER A 108 6.48 13.28 -19.97
C SER A 108 5.53 12.12 -20.26
N LYS A 109 4.56 12.32 -21.15
CA LYS A 109 3.70 11.24 -21.65
C LYS A 109 4.50 10.06 -22.22
N GLN A 110 5.68 10.33 -22.78
CA GLN A 110 6.57 9.32 -23.36
C GLN A 110 7.20 8.41 -22.29
N ASP A 111 7.26 8.86 -21.04
CA ASP A 111 7.82 8.10 -19.92
C ASP A 111 6.84 7.05 -19.36
N GLY A 112 5.69 6.84 -20.03
CA GLY A 112 4.65 5.90 -19.58
C GLY A 112 5.16 4.46 -19.46
N ASP A 113 6.04 4.02 -20.35
CA ASP A 113 6.62 2.67 -20.27
C ASP A 113 7.59 2.53 -19.08
N GLU A 114 8.37 3.56 -18.78
CA GLU A 114 9.24 3.64 -17.59
C GLU A 114 8.40 3.64 -16.31
N LEU A 115 7.28 4.37 -16.32
CA LEU A 115 6.36 4.40 -15.19
C LEU A 115 5.68 3.04 -14.97
N LYS A 116 5.28 2.35 -16.05
CA LYS A 116 4.79 0.97 -15.98
C LYS A 116 5.83 0.03 -15.39
N LYS A 117 7.08 0.09 -15.87
CA LYS A 117 8.20 -0.70 -15.33
C LYS A 117 8.40 -0.39 -13.84
N CYS A 118 8.27 0.88 -13.43
CA CYS A 118 8.35 1.30 -12.03
C CYS A 118 7.24 0.65 -11.18
N TYR A 119 5.99 0.68 -11.65
CA TYR A 119 4.89 0.00 -10.97
C TYR A 119 5.17 -1.50 -10.82
N ILE A 120 5.54 -2.18 -11.91
CA ILE A 120 5.82 -3.62 -11.88
C ILE A 120 6.94 -3.94 -10.88
N LYS A 121 8.01 -3.16 -10.94
CA LYS A 121 9.22 -3.37 -10.15
C LYS A 121 9.00 -3.21 -8.64
N TYR A 122 8.18 -2.25 -8.22
CA TYR A 122 7.97 -1.99 -6.78
C TYR A 122 6.64 -2.52 -6.24
N LEU A 123 5.57 -2.43 -7.02
CA LEU A 123 4.20 -2.55 -6.52
C LEU A 123 3.46 -3.81 -6.98
N ASP A 124 3.84 -4.47 -8.07
CA ASP A 124 3.08 -5.62 -8.58
C ASP A 124 3.00 -6.77 -7.56
N ILE A 125 4.15 -7.24 -7.08
CA ILE A 125 4.19 -8.30 -6.05
C ILE A 125 3.54 -7.83 -4.74
N PHE A 126 3.77 -6.57 -4.35
CA PHE A 126 3.21 -6.00 -3.13
C PHE A 126 1.68 -5.92 -3.17
N THR A 127 1.11 -5.44 -4.27
CA THR A 127 -0.33 -5.29 -4.46
C THR A 127 -1.02 -6.64 -4.66
N SER A 128 -0.36 -7.60 -5.35
CA SER A 128 -0.83 -8.98 -5.43
C SER A 128 -0.92 -9.60 -4.05
N TYR A 129 0.16 -9.54 -3.25
CA TYR A 129 0.16 -10.04 -1.88
C TYR A 129 -0.97 -9.43 -1.04
N TYR A 130 -1.14 -8.13 -1.13
CA TYR A 130 -2.20 -7.42 -0.42
C TYR A 130 -3.61 -7.88 -0.82
N LYS A 131 -3.83 -8.16 -2.10
CA LYS A 131 -5.11 -8.64 -2.62
C LYS A 131 -5.36 -10.11 -2.23
N THR A 132 -4.34 -10.96 -2.21
CA THR A 132 -4.47 -12.41 -1.94
C THR A 132 -4.42 -12.77 -0.46
N ALA A 133 -3.65 -12.04 0.36
CA ALA A 133 -3.64 -12.22 1.82
C ALA A 133 -5.00 -11.85 2.46
N ARG A 134 -5.91 -11.29 1.66
CA ARG A 134 -7.30 -11.02 2.00
C ARG A 134 -8.21 -12.06 1.36
N GLY A 135 -8.35 -13.20 2.03
CA GLY A 135 -9.55 -14.03 1.84
C GLY A 135 -10.84 -13.24 2.20
N PRO A 136 -12.02 -13.71 1.78
CA PRO A 136 -13.30 -12.96 1.83
C PRO A 136 -13.82 -12.58 3.24
N ASN A 137 -13.09 -12.86 4.33
CA ASN A 137 -13.60 -12.81 5.70
C ASN A 137 -12.89 -11.79 6.61
N PHE A 138 -12.83 -10.50 6.24
CA PHE A 138 -12.56 -9.46 7.25
C PHE A 138 -13.56 -8.32 7.19
N PRO A 139 -14.26 -8.04 8.32
CA PRO A 139 -15.31 -7.05 8.34
C PRO A 139 -14.70 -5.66 8.28
N THR A 140 -15.20 -4.86 7.35
CA THR A 140 -14.96 -3.43 7.16
C THR A 140 -15.43 -2.64 8.39
N LYS A 141 -14.80 -2.82 9.55
CA LYS A 141 -15.21 -2.10 10.77
C LYS A 141 -14.47 -0.78 10.87
N ARG A 142 -15.23 0.32 10.68
CA ARG A 142 -14.89 1.74 10.95
C ARG A 142 -14.16 2.00 12.27
N VAL A 143 -14.18 1.04 13.20
CA VAL A 143 -13.63 1.09 14.56
C VAL A 143 -12.12 1.38 14.62
N GLU A 144 -11.33 0.97 13.63
CA GLU A 144 -9.87 1.19 13.65
C GLU A 144 -9.50 2.63 13.24
N VAL A 145 -10.28 3.22 12.33
CA VAL A 145 -10.16 4.62 11.90
C VAL A 145 -10.53 5.56 13.05
N ASP A 146 -11.61 5.26 13.78
CA ASP A 146 -12.03 6.06 14.94
C ASP A 146 -10.96 6.07 16.05
N LYS A 147 -10.25 4.95 16.26
CA LYS A 147 -9.14 4.88 17.22
C LYS A 147 -7.94 5.73 16.80
N TYR A 148 -7.60 5.77 15.51
CA TYR A 148 -6.52 6.62 15.00
C TYR A 148 -6.87 8.11 15.14
N ILE A 149 -8.08 8.51 14.73
CA ILE A 149 -8.58 9.89 14.86
C ILE A 149 -8.62 10.31 16.35
N THR A 150 -9.11 9.43 17.23
CA THR A 150 -9.19 9.70 18.68
C THR A 150 -7.81 9.82 19.32
N ARG A 151 -6.83 8.98 18.92
CA ARG A 151 -5.45 9.11 19.39
C ARG A 151 -4.81 10.42 18.93
N LYS A 152 -5.01 10.83 17.67
CA LYS A 152 -4.45 12.08 17.14
C LYS A 152 -5.01 13.31 17.87
N ARG A 153 -6.33 13.36 18.13
CA ARG A 153 -6.94 14.43 18.93
C ARG A 153 -6.36 14.55 20.34
N ARG A 154 -6.02 13.41 20.99
CA ARG A 154 -5.35 13.44 22.30
C ARG A 154 -3.93 14.00 22.23
N VAL A 155 -3.16 13.66 21.21
CA VAL A 155 -1.77 14.17 21.09
C VAL A 155 -1.76 15.68 20.86
N VAL A 156 -2.63 16.19 19.99
CA VAL A 156 -2.73 17.65 19.71
C VAL A 156 -3.19 18.45 20.94
N SER A 157 -4.07 17.89 21.78
CA SER A 157 -4.47 18.56 23.03
C SER A 157 -3.38 18.57 24.11
N VAL A 158 -2.41 17.66 24.07
CA VAL A 158 -1.32 17.58 25.07
C VAL A 158 -0.15 18.49 24.68
N GLU A 159 0.05 18.78 23.39
CA GLU A 159 1.09 19.70 22.90
C GLU A 159 0.67 21.18 22.95
N ALA A 160 -0.62 21.46 23.19
CA ALA A 160 -1.17 22.82 23.27
C ALA A 160 -1.38 23.34 24.71
N SER A 161 -0.82 22.65 25.72
CA SER A 161 -0.90 23.02 27.15
C SER A 161 0.46 23.41 27.71
#